data_AF-A0A0A9X5G3-F1
#
_entry.id   AF-A0A0A9X5G3-F1
#
_cell.length_a   1.000
_cell.length_b   1.000
_cell.length_c   1.000
_cell.angle_alpha   90.00
_cell.angle_beta   90.00
_cell.angle_gamma   90.00
#
_symmetry.space_group_name_H-M   'P 1'
#
loop_
_entity.id
_entity.type
_entity.pdbx_description
1 polymer ?
#
loop_
_entity_poly.entity_id
_entity_poly.type
_entity_poly.pdbx_seq_one_letter_code
_entity_poly.pdbx_strand_id
1 'polypeptide(L)'
;MLGKLLVVFATCVAQGLGDVTCVNGSSTFDNMLQGYRTELQLAGLQYVNLVDSNSEHHLAFLGVNLPLGVSLDLSGGVLGPLDQISRTNEAEQCTSGISTSITSIIKYDNLTLTFNTMSAKFLFWEMEGKTTINFAPCISTAFTNVGYLGNDCSMTFFEWQDTCDPNFDIAIPNNSWTDSFVGFFVRRVFNSSPLPQNARNKIKTFVNYYLTKYWCYGFGL
;
A
#
# COMPACT_ATOMS: atom_id res chain seq x y z
N MET A 1 -2.41 -31.27 -6.64
CA MET A 1 -3.12 -30.49 -5.61
C MET A 1 -2.42 -30.75 -4.29
N LEU A 2 -1.50 -29.86 -3.88
CA LEU A 2 -0.89 -29.90 -2.55
C LEU A 2 -1.07 -28.51 -1.93
N GLY A 3 -1.65 -28.51 -0.74
CA GLY A 3 -2.11 -27.33 -0.02
C GLY A 3 -0.96 -26.37 0.31
N LYS A 4 -1.20 -25.09 0.06
CA LYS A 4 -0.39 -24.01 0.60
C LYS A 4 -0.72 -23.90 2.08
N LEU A 5 0.18 -24.40 2.91
CA LEU A 5 0.25 -24.13 4.34
C LEU A 5 0.49 -22.62 4.50
N LEU A 6 -0.54 -21.87 4.89
CA LEU A 6 -0.41 -20.48 5.32
C LEU A 6 0.35 -20.48 6.65
N VAL A 7 1.67 -20.29 6.57
CA VAL A 7 2.49 -19.96 7.72
C VAL A 7 2.20 -18.50 8.05
N VAL A 8 1.24 -18.29 8.95
CA VAL A 8 1.06 -17.00 9.63
C VAL A 8 2.32 -16.80 10.46
N PHE A 9 3.17 -15.86 10.05
CA PHE A 9 4.33 -15.45 10.83
C PHE A 9 3.84 -14.78 12.12
N ALA A 10 3.67 -15.59 13.16
CA ALA A 10 3.73 -15.12 14.54
C ALA A 10 5.20 -14.78 14.85
N THR A 11 5.73 -13.69 14.29
CA THR A 11 6.96 -13.11 14.81
C THR A 11 6.61 -12.28 16.03
N CYS A 12 6.39 -12.99 17.14
CA CYS A 12 6.62 -12.45 18.47
C CYS A 12 8.08 -12.01 18.53
N VAL A 13 8.37 -10.76 18.18
CA VAL A 13 9.62 -10.11 18.57
C VAL A 13 9.47 -9.69 20.03
N ALA A 14 9.41 -10.69 20.92
CA ALA A 14 9.49 -10.53 22.36
C ALA A 14 10.81 -11.16 22.81
N GLN A 15 11.90 -10.42 22.64
CA GLN A 15 13.10 -10.69 23.43
C GLN A 15 12.88 -10.08 24.82
N GLY A 16 12.44 -10.88 25.80
CA GLY A 16 12.56 -10.55 27.22
C GLY A 16 11.29 -10.68 28.07
N LEU A 17 11.28 -11.72 28.92
CA LEU A 17 10.74 -11.75 30.30
C LEU A 17 9.36 -11.11 30.56
N GLY A 18 8.29 -11.81 30.18
CA GLY A 18 6.93 -11.55 30.64
C GLY A 18 5.89 -12.45 29.98
N ASP A 19 4.79 -12.75 30.67
CA ASP A 19 3.61 -13.38 30.06
C ASP A 19 3.03 -12.43 29.01
N VAL A 20 2.95 -12.90 27.75
CA VAL A 20 2.29 -12.15 26.68
C VAL A 20 0.79 -12.38 26.78
N THR A 21 0.03 -11.30 26.95
CA THR A 21 -1.43 -11.35 26.96
C THR A 21 -1.97 -10.70 25.69
N CYS A 22 -2.69 -11.45 24.88
CA CYS A 22 -3.32 -10.95 23.65
C CYS A 22 -4.84 -10.98 23.80
N VAL A 23 -5.49 -9.90 23.38
CA VAL A 23 -6.94 -9.74 23.40
C VAL A 23 -7.41 -9.20 22.06
N ASN A 24 -8.72 -9.29 21.81
CA ASN A 24 -9.32 -8.69 20.62
C ASN A 24 -9.18 -7.16 20.71
N GLY A 25 -8.39 -6.58 19.80
CA GLY A 25 -8.13 -5.15 19.67
C GLY A 25 -8.99 -4.46 18.61
N SER A 26 -9.98 -5.15 18.03
CA SER A 26 -10.74 -4.67 16.86
C SER A 26 -11.39 -3.31 17.09
N SER A 27 -12.04 -3.09 18.24
CA SER A 27 -12.64 -1.79 18.55
C SER A 27 -11.60 -0.67 18.63
N THR A 28 -10.43 -0.95 19.22
CA THR A 28 -9.33 0.03 19.30
C THR A 28 -8.80 0.37 17.91
N PHE A 29 -8.59 -0.65 17.07
CA PHE A 29 -8.12 -0.45 15.70
C PHE A 29 -9.14 0.28 14.83
N ASP A 30 -10.43 -0.04 14.98
CA ASP A 30 -11.51 0.61 14.24
C ASP A 30 -11.63 2.11 14.63
N ASN A 31 -11.38 2.45 15.89
CA ASN A 31 -11.25 3.86 16.33
C ASN A 31 -10.05 4.57 15.68
N MET A 32 -8.89 3.90 15.57
CA MET A 32 -7.73 4.45 14.86
C MET A 32 -8.06 4.72 13.39
N LEU A 33 -8.76 3.79 12.72
CA LEU A 33 -9.22 3.96 11.35
C LEU A 33 -10.24 5.10 11.22
N GLN A 34 -11.20 5.22 12.14
CA GLN A 34 -12.17 6.32 12.12
C GLN A 34 -11.48 7.67 12.26
N GLY A 35 -10.51 7.77 13.18
CA GLY A 35 -9.69 8.94 13.35
C GLY A 35 -8.91 9.31 12.09
N TYR A 36 -8.24 8.33 11.49
CA TYR A 36 -7.56 8.47 10.20
C TYR A 36 -8.47 9.06 9.12
N ARG A 37 -9.67 8.49 8.92
CA ARG A 37 -10.63 8.99 7.91
C ARG A 37 -11.04 10.43 8.20
N THR A 38 -11.33 10.74 9.46
CA THR A 38 -11.78 12.07 9.89
C THR A 38 -10.71 13.13 9.66
N GLU A 39 -9.45 12.85 10.00
CA GLU A 39 -8.37 13.82 9.79
C GLU A 39 -8.05 14.04 8.31
N LEU A 40 -8.10 13.00 7.48
CA LEU A 40 -7.94 13.17 6.04
C LEU A 40 -9.04 14.04 5.43
N GLN A 41 -10.29 13.87 5.89
CA GLN A 41 -11.42 14.70 5.45
C GLN A 41 -11.25 16.15 5.89
N LEU A 42 -10.94 16.39 7.17
CA LEU A 42 -10.75 17.73 7.71
C LEU A 42 -9.57 18.47 7.08
N ALA A 43 -8.48 17.76 6.76
CA ALA A 43 -7.31 18.33 6.12
C ALA A 43 -7.44 18.44 4.59
N GLY A 44 -8.48 17.88 3.98
CA GLY A 44 -8.62 17.82 2.52
C GLY A 44 -7.55 16.94 1.85
N LEU A 45 -7.06 15.90 2.53
CA LEU A 45 -5.98 15.01 2.10
C LEU A 45 -6.46 13.63 1.67
N GLN A 46 -7.74 13.53 1.29
CA GLN A 46 -8.31 12.32 0.68
C GLN A 46 -7.62 11.98 -0.65
N TYR A 47 -7.13 13.00 -1.35
CA TYR A 47 -6.37 12.87 -2.59
C TYR A 47 -5.01 13.54 -2.42
N VAL A 48 -3.96 12.87 -2.88
CA VAL A 48 -2.59 13.37 -2.76
C VAL A 48 -1.89 13.37 -4.10
N ASN A 49 -1.19 14.46 -4.38
CA ASN A 49 -0.29 14.53 -5.52
C ASN A 49 0.93 13.65 -5.26
N LEU A 50 1.34 12.92 -6.28
CA LEU A 50 2.57 12.15 -6.33
C LEU A 50 3.62 12.94 -7.09
N VAL A 51 4.88 12.68 -6.73
CA VAL A 51 6.03 13.18 -7.48
C VAL A 51 6.12 12.41 -8.78
N ASP A 52 6.44 13.12 -9.85
CA ASP A 52 6.74 12.54 -11.16
C ASP A 52 7.80 11.45 -11.03
N SER A 53 7.69 10.42 -11.86
CA SER A 53 8.52 9.22 -11.78
C SER A 53 8.96 8.81 -13.17
N ASN A 54 10.25 8.56 -13.33
CA ASN A 54 10.83 7.87 -14.48
C ASN A 54 11.35 6.52 -13.99
N SER A 55 10.97 5.44 -14.68
CA SER A 55 11.49 4.11 -14.40
C SER A 55 11.74 3.31 -15.66
N GLU A 56 12.81 2.53 -15.66
CA GLU A 56 13.10 1.52 -16.67
C GLU A 56 12.76 0.13 -16.13
N HIS A 57 12.00 -0.64 -16.91
CA HIS A 57 11.56 -1.97 -16.54
C HIS A 57 12.10 -2.99 -17.54
N HIS A 58 13.02 -3.83 -17.07
CA HIS A 58 13.49 -4.98 -17.86
C HIS A 58 12.35 -5.98 -18.06
N LEU A 59 12.19 -6.43 -19.30
CA LEU A 59 11.16 -7.41 -19.64
C LEU A 59 11.79 -8.79 -19.79
N ALA A 60 11.12 -9.79 -19.21
CA ALA A 60 11.38 -11.19 -19.50
C ALA A 60 10.19 -11.78 -20.26
N PHE A 61 10.49 -12.43 -21.39
CA PHE A 61 9.51 -13.17 -22.19
C PHE A 61 9.91 -14.63 -22.24
N LEU A 62 9.02 -15.52 -21.77
CA LEU A 62 9.25 -16.98 -21.71
C LEU A 62 10.56 -17.39 -21.02
N GLY A 63 10.97 -16.68 -19.96
CA GLY A 63 12.19 -16.98 -19.21
C GLY A 63 13.49 -16.45 -19.84
N VAL A 64 13.39 -15.76 -20.98
CA VAL A 64 14.51 -15.04 -21.60
C VAL A 64 14.38 -13.55 -21.28
N ASN A 65 15.43 -12.97 -20.70
CA ASN A 65 15.53 -11.53 -20.54
C ASN A 65 15.64 -10.91 -21.94
N LEU A 66 14.66 -10.08 -22.29
CA LEU A 66 14.77 -9.26 -23.48
C LEU A 66 15.89 -8.25 -23.25
N PRO A 67 16.76 -8.01 -24.24
CA PRO A 67 17.84 -7.03 -24.12
C PRO A 67 17.32 -5.58 -23.97
N LEU A 68 16.01 -5.39 -23.96
CA LEU A 68 15.31 -4.11 -24.08
C LEU A 68 14.18 -4.06 -23.06
N GLY A 69 14.08 -2.94 -22.34
CA GLY A 69 13.06 -2.67 -21.34
C GLY A 69 11.99 -1.68 -21.82
N VAL A 70 10.98 -1.49 -20.99
CA VAL A 70 10.01 -0.38 -21.13
C VAL A 70 10.53 0.78 -20.28
N SER A 71 10.71 1.93 -20.89
CA SER A 71 10.87 3.18 -20.14
C SER A 71 9.48 3.78 -19.92
N LEU A 72 9.21 4.19 -18.68
CA LEU A 72 7.92 4.69 -18.24
C LEU A 72 8.12 6.01 -17.51
N ASP A 73 7.61 7.08 -18.10
CA ASP A 73 7.58 8.43 -17.56
C ASP A 73 6.15 8.75 -17.11
N LEU A 74 5.96 8.94 -15.81
CA LEU A 74 4.69 9.24 -15.19
C LEU A 74 4.72 10.63 -14.58
N SER A 75 3.75 11.48 -14.93
CA SER A 75 3.68 12.84 -14.41
C SER A 75 2.27 13.29 -14.04
N GLY A 76 2.20 14.24 -13.10
CA GLY A 76 0.94 14.76 -12.59
C GLY A 76 0.10 13.67 -11.92
N GLY A 77 0.75 12.83 -11.12
CA GLY A 77 0.10 11.71 -10.43
C GLY A 77 -0.79 12.17 -9.28
N VAL A 78 -1.99 11.61 -9.18
CA VAL A 78 -2.94 11.82 -8.07
C VAL A 78 -3.39 10.47 -7.55
N LEU A 79 -3.28 10.27 -6.25
CA LEU A 79 -3.67 9.05 -5.54
C LEU A 79 -4.81 9.34 -4.57
N GLY A 80 -5.89 8.56 -4.64
CA GLY A 80 -6.98 8.58 -3.67
C GLY A 80 -8.24 7.88 -4.20
N PRO A 81 -9.34 7.85 -3.44
CA PRO A 81 -9.50 8.36 -2.08
C PRO A 81 -8.76 7.52 -1.02
N LEU A 82 -7.98 8.17 -0.17
CA LEU A 82 -7.27 7.53 0.94
C LEU A 82 -8.16 7.29 2.16
N ASP A 83 -9.29 7.98 2.31
CA ASP A 83 -10.21 7.82 3.45
C ASP A 83 -11.14 6.59 3.33
N GLN A 84 -11.12 5.89 2.21
CA GLN A 84 -11.88 4.64 2.01
C GLN A 84 -11.07 3.43 2.44
N ILE A 85 -10.77 3.37 3.74
CA ILE A 85 -9.99 2.32 4.38
C ILE A 85 -10.87 1.50 5.32
N SER A 86 -10.65 0.20 5.43
CA SER A 86 -11.34 -0.71 6.35
C SER A 86 -10.38 -1.78 6.87
N ARG A 87 -10.80 -2.55 7.89
CA ARG A 87 -10.06 -3.71 8.41
C ARG A 87 -10.64 -4.99 7.80
N THR A 88 -9.79 -5.99 7.54
CA THR A 88 -10.21 -7.26 6.90
C THR A 88 -10.17 -8.48 7.81
N ASN A 89 -9.50 -8.40 8.95
CA ASN A 89 -9.34 -9.49 9.93
C ASN A 89 -9.55 -8.95 11.35
N GLU A 90 -9.84 -9.80 12.33
CA GLU A 90 -9.82 -9.37 13.75
C GLU A 90 -8.45 -8.78 14.12
N ALA A 91 -8.47 -7.58 14.72
CA ALA A 91 -7.22 -6.98 15.19
C ALA A 91 -6.81 -7.62 16.52
N GLU A 92 -5.52 -7.83 16.69
CA GLU A 92 -4.95 -8.44 17.89
C GLU A 92 -4.14 -7.39 18.65
N GLN A 93 -4.51 -7.17 19.91
CA GLN A 93 -3.78 -6.28 20.81
C GLN A 93 -3.05 -7.12 21.85
N CYS A 94 -1.71 -7.07 21.85
CA CYS A 94 -0.87 -7.84 22.76
C CYS A 94 -0.12 -6.93 23.73
N THR A 95 0.02 -7.37 24.97
CA THR A 95 0.82 -6.71 26.00
C THR A 95 1.90 -7.66 26.49
N SER A 96 3.15 -7.19 26.49
CA SER A 96 4.32 -7.91 26.96
C SER A 96 5.16 -6.98 27.85
N GLY A 97 5.06 -7.17 29.17
CA GLY A 97 5.70 -6.28 30.14
C GLY A 97 5.21 -4.83 30.01
N ILE A 98 6.11 -3.93 29.61
CA ILE A 98 5.83 -2.49 29.41
C ILE A 98 5.46 -2.13 27.97
N SER A 99 5.45 -3.11 27.06
CA SER A 99 5.18 -2.92 25.64
C SER A 99 3.77 -3.37 25.31
N THR A 100 3.04 -2.53 24.58
CA THR A 100 1.74 -2.88 23.98
C THR A 100 1.86 -2.80 22.47
N SER A 101 1.27 -3.74 21.76
CA SER A 101 1.20 -3.73 20.31
C SER A 101 -0.21 -3.98 19.83
N ILE A 102 -0.53 -3.47 18.65
CA ILE A 102 -1.75 -3.78 17.93
C ILE A 102 -1.41 -4.13 16.48
N THR A 103 -1.97 -5.24 15.99
CA THR A 103 -1.76 -5.72 14.63
C THR A 103 -3.09 -5.90 13.91
N SER A 104 -3.09 -5.57 12.62
CA SER A 104 -4.27 -5.75 11.76
C SER A 104 -3.90 -5.62 10.29
N ILE A 105 -4.75 -6.18 9.43
CA ILE A 105 -4.71 -6.00 7.99
C ILE A 105 -5.75 -4.96 7.59
N ILE A 106 -5.28 -3.86 7.01
CA ILE A 106 -6.12 -2.82 6.41
C ILE A 106 -6.33 -3.10 4.93
N LYS A 107 -7.49 -2.72 4.41
CA LYS A 107 -7.83 -2.72 2.99
C LYS A 107 -8.29 -1.32 2.60
N TYR A 108 -7.90 -0.88 1.41
CA TYR A 108 -8.58 0.24 0.77
C TYR A 108 -9.62 -0.30 -0.21
N ASP A 109 -10.81 0.30 -0.22
CA ASP A 109 -11.93 -0.22 -0.98
C ASP A 109 -11.85 0.12 -2.47
N ASN A 110 -11.40 1.34 -2.80
CA ASN A 110 -11.29 1.81 -4.17
C ASN A 110 -10.20 2.88 -4.29
N LEU A 111 -8.93 2.46 -4.35
CA LEU A 111 -7.85 3.41 -4.67
C LEU A 111 -7.74 3.59 -6.17
N THR A 112 -7.77 4.85 -6.57
CA THR A 112 -7.50 5.28 -7.92
C THR A 112 -6.19 6.05 -7.94
N LEU A 113 -5.29 5.63 -8.83
CA LEU A 113 -4.06 6.32 -9.16
C LEU A 113 -4.18 6.83 -10.60
N THR A 114 -4.24 8.14 -10.77
CA THR A 114 -4.36 8.78 -12.09
C THR A 114 -3.11 9.59 -12.38
N PHE A 115 -2.52 9.37 -13.56
CA PHE A 115 -1.46 10.21 -14.10
C PHE A 115 -2.02 11.02 -15.27
N ASN A 116 -1.85 12.34 -15.21
CA ASN A 116 -2.30 13.23 -16.28
C ASN A 116 -1.55 12.93 -17.59
N THR A 117 -0.25 12.65 -17.49
CA THR A 117 0.58 12.26 -18.63
C THR A 117 1.45 11.07 -18.26
N MET A 118 1.29 9.99 -19.02
CA MET A 118 2.18 8.84 -19.07
C MET A 118 2.82 8.81 -20.46
N SER A 119 4.14 8.87 -20.55
CA SER A 119 4.89 8.46 -21.75
C SER A 119 5.49 7.09 -21.48
N ALA A 120 5.31 6.15 -22.40
CA ALA A 120 5.98 4.86 -22.33
C ALA A 120 6.68 4.57 -23.66
N LYS A 121 7.92 4.12 -23.55
CA LYS A 121 8.77 3.82 -24.69
C LYS A 121 9.20 2.37 -24.65
N PHE A 122 9.03 1.69 -25.77
CA PHE A 122 9.58 0.38 -26.01
C PHE A 122 10.18 0.36 -27.41
N LEU A 123 11.50 0.11 -27.49
CA LEU A 123 12.25 0.23 -28.74
C LEU A 123 12.12 1.65 -29.33
N PHE A 124 11.61 1.75 -30.56
CA PHE A 124 11.38 2.98 -31.31
C PHE A 124 9.91 3.41 -31.28
N TRP A 125 9.08 2.72 -30.48
CA TRP A 125 7.67 3.02 -30.31
C TRP A 125 7.48 3.78 -29.00
N GLU A 126 6.67 4.83 -29.08
CA GLU A 126 6.27 5.65 -27.95
C GLU A 126 4.74 5.70 -27.91
N MET A 127 4.21 5.68 -26.70
CA MET A 127 2.81 5.98 -26.43
C MET A 127 2.76 7.11 -25.40
N GLU A 128 1.79 8.01 -25.56
CA GLU A 128 1.55 9.08 -24.61
C GLU A 128 0.07 9.22 -24.29
N GLY A 129 -0.26 9.44 -23.02
CA GLY A 129 -1.56 9.96 -22.64
C GLY A 129 -1.91 9.72 -21.17
N LYS A 130 -3.16 9.98 -20.83
CA LYS A 130 -3.66 9.83 -19.47
C LYS A 130 -3.83 8.36 -19.11
N THR A 131 -3.31 7.97 -17.95
CA THR A 131 -3.45 6.59 -17.44
C THR A 131 -4.11 6.62 -16.08
N THR A 132 -5.08 5.72 -15.89
CA THR A 132 -5.75 5.53 -14.60
C THR A 132 -5.63 4.06 -14.19
N ILE A 133 -5.24 3.87 -12.94
CA ILE A 133 -5.00 2.59 -12.30
C ILE A 133 -5.97 2.46 -11.12
N ASN A 134 -6.84 1.46 -11.13
CA ASN A 134 -7.75 1.16 -10.03
C ASN A 134 -7.31 -0.12 -9.31
N PHE A 135 -7.29 -0.09 -7.98
CA PHE A 135 -6.80 -1.19 -7.16
C PHE A 135 -7.34 -1.10 -5.72
N ALA A 136 -7.40 -2.24 -5.03
CA ALA A 136 -7.91 -2.36 -3.66
C ALA A 136 -6.91 -3.15 -2.78
N PRO A 137 -5.78 -2.54 -2.40
CA PRO A 137 -4.69 -3.25 -1.76
C PRO A 137 -5.01 -3.60 -0.31
N CYS A 138 -4.45 -4.72 0.14
CA CYS A 138 -4.34 -5.03 1.56
C CYS A 138 -2.94 -4.74 2.07
N ILE A 139 -2.87 -4.27 3.31
CA ILE A 139 -1.62 -3.96 3.98
C ILE A 139 -1.68 -4.51 5.40
N SER A 140 -0.73 -5.37 5.73
CA SER A 140 -0.49 -5.79 7.11
C SER A 140 0.21 -4.68 7.87
N THR A 141 -0.29 -4.36 9.06
CA THR A 141 0.27 -3.30 9.90
C THR A 141 0.46 -3.78 11.32
N ALA A 142 1.52 -3.29 11.99
CA ALA A 142 1.71 -3.41 13.42
C ALA A 142 2.18 -2.09 13.99
N PHE A 143 1.63 -1.73 15.14
CA PHE A 143 2.03 -0.57 15.92
C PHE A 143 2.43 -1.02 17.31
N THR A 144 3.44 -0.39 17.88
CA THR A 144 3.97 -0.71 19.21
C THR A 144 4.08 0.57 20.02
N ASN A 145 3.78 0.49 21.32
CA ASN A 145 3.91 1.57 22.29
C ASN A 145 4.60 1.04 23.56
N VAL A 146 5.75 1.61 23.90
CA VAL A 146 6.56 1.24 25.08
C VAL A 146 6.40 2.29 26.18
N GLY A 147 5.70 1.93 27.25
CA GLY A 147 5.22 2.89 28.27
C GLY A 147 6.28 3.51 29.19
N TYR A 148 7.52 3.00 29.23
CA TYR A 148 8.54 3.47 30.18
C TYR A 148 9.48 4.56 29.61
N LEU A 149 9.58 4.70 28.28
CA LEU A 149 10.48 5.66 27.61
C LEU A 149 9.76 6.83 26.94
N GLY A 150 8.50 7.07 27.34
CA GLY A 150 7.79 8.33 27.10
C GLY A 150 7.50 8.74 25.66
N ASN A 151 8.08 8.11 24.63
CA ASN A 151 7.89 8.46 23.22
C ASN A 151 8.14 7.32 22.22
N ASP A 152 8.48 6.10 22.67
CA ASP A 152 8.74 4.97 21.76
C ASP A 152 7.44 4.31 21.32
N CYS A 153 6.69 5.07 20.53
CA CYS A 153 5.46 4.62 19.91
C CYS A 153 5.53 4.84 18.40
N SER A 154 5.41 3.75 17.64
CA SER A 154 5.65 3.75 16.20
C SER A 154 4.98 2.59 15.49
N MET A 155 4.83 2.72 14.17
CA MET A 155 4.54 1.60 13.30
C MET A 155 5.78 0.72 13.13
N THR A 156 5.73 -0.50 13.65
CA THR A 156 6.83 -1.47 13.61
C THR A 156 6.75 -2.40 12.40
N PHE A 157 5.57 -2.55 11.80
CA PHE A 157 5.36 -3.40 10.63
C PHE A 157 4.45 -2.74 9.59
N PHE A 158 4.82 -2.88 8.33
CA PHE A 158 4.03 -2.44 7.18
C PHE A 158 4.42 -3.29 5.97
N GLU A 159 3.51 -4.15 5.52
CA GLU A 159 3.74 -5.06 4.40
C GLU A 159 2.53 -5.10 3.47
N TRP A 160 2.77 -5.02 2.15
CA TRP A 160 1.72 -5.17 1.14
C TRP A 160 1.36 -6.64 1.00
N GLN A 161 0.07 -6.95 1.00
CA GLN A 161 -0.43 -8.29 0.69
C GLN A 161 -0.91 -8.37 -0.76
N ASP A 162 -0.52 -9.45 -1.43
CA ASP A 162 -0.91 -9.73 -2.82
C ASP A 162 -2.36 -10.27 -2.95
N THR A 163 -3.07 -10.50 -1.84
CA THR A 163 -4.18 -11.47 -1.76
C THR A 163 -5.59 -10.88 -1.69
N CYS A 164 -5.77 -9.59 -1.38
CA CYS A 164 -7.12 -9.07 -1.10
C CYS A 164 -7.90 -8.53 -2.29
N ASP A 165 -7.23 -8.19 -3.40
CA ASP A 165 -7.87 -7.98 -4.69
C ASP A 165 -6.84 -8.10 -5.81
N PRO A 166 -6.86 -9.18 -6.61
CA PRO A 166 -5.97 -9.32 -7.77
C PRO A 166 -6.43 -8.48 -8.96
N ASN A 167 -7.62 -7.87 -8.91
CA ASN A 167 -8.18 -7.14 -10.04
C ASN A 167 -7.61 -5.74 -10.10
N PHE A 168 -6.49 -5.65 -10.81
CA PHE A 168 -5.86 -4.43 -11.21
C PHE A 168 -6.42 -4.01 -12.57
N ASP A 169 -7.10 -2.87 -12.63
CA ASP A 169 -7.61 -2.32 -13.89
C ASP A 169 -6.78 -1.11 -14.32
N ILE A 170 -6.25 -1.16 -15.54
CA ILE A 170 -5.48 -0.08 -16.15
C ILE A 170 -6.22 0.41 -17.39
N ALA A 171 -6.67 1.65 -17.34
CA ALA A 171 -7.07 2.40 -18.50
C ALA A 171 -5.81 3.00 -19.15
N ILE A 172 -5.42 2.45 -20.29
CA ILE A 172 -4.31 2.92 -21.12
C ILE A 172 -4.88 3.54 -22.41
N PRO A 173 -4.36 4.70 -22.86
CA PRO A 173 -4.72 5.26 -24.17
C PRO A 173 -4.47 4.24 -25.29
N ASN A 174 -5.44 4.05 -26.18
CA ASN A 174 -5.32 3.12 -27.31
C ASN A 174 -5.79 3.79 -28.61
N ASN A 175 -5.08 4.84 -29.01
CA ASN A 175 -5.47 5.67 -30.16
C ASN A 175 -4.88 5.12 -31.47
N SER A 176 -3.92 4.21 -31.40
CA SER A 176 -3.21 3.63 -32.54
C SER A 176 -2.77 2.20 -32.25
N TRP A 177 -2.38 1.47 -33.31
CA TRP A 177 -1.83 0.11 -33.17
C TRP A 177 -0.50 0.10 -32.39
N THR A 178 0.25 1.20 -32.45
CA THR A 178 1.51 1.37 -31.72
C THR A 178 1.26 1.51 -30.23
N ASP A 179 0.23 2.27 -29.86
CA ASP A 179 -0.21 2.39 -28.47
C ASP A 179 -0.70 1.04 -27.93
N SER A 180 -1.43 0.27 -28.74
CA SER A 180 -1.81 -1.11 -28.38
C SER A 180 -0.58 -1.98 -28.08
N PHE A 181 0.46 -1.89 -28.91
CA PHE A 181 1.68 -2.68 -28.77
C PHE A 181 2.48 -2.28 -27.53
N VAL A 182 2.77 -0.99 -27.34
CA VAL A 182 3.50 -0.52 -26.15
C VAL A 182 2.65 -0.73 -24.89
N GLY A 183 1.34 -0.50 -24.98
CA GLY A 183 0.38 -0.70 -23.90
C GLY A 183 0.32 -2.14 -23.40
N PHE A 184 0.53 -3.15 -24.27
CA PHE A 184 0.68 -4.54 -23.85
C PHE A 184 1.85 -4.74 -22.88
N PHE A 185 3.00 -4.12 -23.16
CA PHE A 185 4.17 -4.22 -22.28
C PHE A 185 4.00 -3.42 -21.00
N VAL A 186 3.40 -2.23 -21.07
CA VAL A 186 3.05 -1.43 -19.89
C VAL A 186 2.14 -2.21 -18.93
N ARG A 187 1.09 -2.88 -19.45
CA ARG A 187 0.24 -3.78 -18.64
C ARG A 187 1.06 -4.87 -17.96
N ARG A 188 2.04 -5.46 -18.66
CA ARG A 188 2.90 -6.51 -18.10
C ARG A 188 3.82 -5.99 -17.00
N VAL A 189 4.33 -4.77 -17.13
CA VAL A 189 5.13 -4.09 -16.10
C VAL A 189 4.30 -3.92 -14.84
N PHE A 190 3.10 -3.33 -14.95
CA PHE A 190 2.25 -3.13 -13.79
C PHE A 190 1.71 -4.44 -13.21
N ASN A 191 1.46 -5.48 -14.00
CA ASN A 191 1.09 -6.79 -13.44
C ASN A 191 2.20 -7.40 -12.56
N SER A 192 3.46 -7.02 -12.78
CA SER A 192 4.60 -7.52 -11.99
C SER A 192 4.85 -6.68 -10.73
N SER A 193 4.50 -5.39 -10.74
CA SER A 193 4.43 -4.54 -9.56
C SER A 193 3.36 -3.47 -9.79
N PRO A 194 2.14 -3.63 -9.23
CA PRO A 194 0.98 -2.83 -9.62
C PRO A 194 1.08 -1.36 -9.23
N LEU A 195 1.96 -1.03 -8.27
CA LEU A 195 2.04 0.31 -7.73
C LEU A 195 3.44 0.90 -7.87
N PRO A 196 3.56 2.11 -8.44
CA PRO A 196 4.78 2.89 -8.39
C PRO A 196 5.26 3.05 -6.93
N GLN A 197 6.57 2.99 -6.73
CA GLN A 197 7.17 3.07 -5.39
C GLN A 197 6.77 4.36 -4.66
N ASN A 198 6.60 5.47 -5.39
CA ASN A 198 6.15 6.74 -4.84
C ASN A 198 4.76 6.66 -4.21
N ALA A 199 3.81 5.96 -4.85
CA ALA A 199 2.47 5.74 -4.30
C ALA A 199 2.53 4.89 -3.03
N ARG A 200 3.32 3.80 -3.06
CA ARG A 200 3.51 2.91 -1.90
C ARG A 200 4.10 3.66 -0.71
N ASN A 201 5.14 4.44 -0.95
CA ASN A 201 5.81 5.26 0.06
C ASN A 201 4.85 6.30 0.64
N LYS A 202 4.03 6.96 -0.21
CA LYS A 202 3.05 7.94 0.24
C LYS A 202 1.99 7.32 1.15
N ILE A 203 1.43 6.17 0.77
CA ILE A 203 0.47 5.43 1.62
C ILE A 203 1.12 5.04 2.94
N LYS A 204 2.34 4.48 2.92
CA LYS A 204 3.08 4.13 4.14
C LYS A 204 3.24 5.32 5.07
N THR A 205 3.63 6.48 4.54
CA THR A 205 3.79 7.71 5.33
C THR A 205 2.48 8.16 5.98
N PHE A 206 1.37 8.12 5.23
CA PHE A 206 0.05 8.51 5.74
C PHE A 206 -0.46 7.55 6.81
N VAL A 207 -0.43 6.25 6.53
CA VAL A 207 -0.81 5.20 7.48
C VAL A 207 0.04 5.33 8.75
N ASN A 208 1.36 5.46 8.60
CA ASN A 208 2.26 5.64 9.73
C ASN A 208 1.89 6.89 10.54
N TYR A 209 1.81 8.06 9.91
CA TYR A 209 1.59 9.33 10.62
C TYR A 209 0.26 9.33 11.39
N TYR A 210 -0.84 9.04 10.69
CA TYR A 210 -2.17 9.17 11.26
C TYR A 210 -2.51 8.02 12.21
N LEU A 211 -2.26 6.76 11.85
CA LEU A 211 -2.60 5.64 12.75
C LEU A 211 -1.69 5.60 13.98
N THR A 212 -0.39 5.94 13.85
CA THR A 212 0.50 6.08 15.02
C THR A 212 -0.01 7.18 15.93
N LYS A 213 -0.46 8.32 15.40
CA LYS A 213 -1.04 9.39 16.23
C LYS A 213 -2.21 8.89 17.08
N TYR A 214 -3.14 8.12 16.50
CA TYR A 214 -4.26 7.57 17.26
C TYR A 214 -3.86 6.48 18.25
N TRP A 215 -2.92 5.61 17.88
CA TRP A 215 -2.41 4.57 18.76
C TRP A 215 -1.65 5.12 19.97
N CYS A 216 -0.75 6.08 19.74
CA CYS A 216 0.15 6.59 20.78
C CYS A 216 -0.53 7.52 21.76
N TYR A 217 -1.42 8.39 21.27
CA TYR A 217 -2.00 9.46 22.06
C TYR A 217 -3.44 9.18 22.48
N GLY A 218 -4.01 8.04 22.07
CA GLY A 218 -5.32 7.59 22.51
C GLY A 218 -6.41 8.63 22.27
N PHE A 219 -6.36 9.35 21.13
CA PHE A 219 -7.41 10.27 20.72
C PHE A 219 -8.68 9.49 20.36
N GLY A 220 -9.31 8.88 21.36
CA GLY A 220 -10.69 8.43 21.29
C GLY A 220 -11.59 9.65 21.24
N LEU A 221 -12.42 9.73 20.21
CA LEU A 221 -13.62 10.55 20.22
C LEU A 221 -14.63 9.99 21.24
#